data_AF-A0A915KL49-F1
#
_entry.id   AF-A0A915KL49-F1
#
_cell.length_a   1.000
_cell.length_b   1.000
_cell.length_c   1.000
_cell.angle_alpha   90.00
_cell.angle_beta   90.00
_cell.angle_gamma   90.00
#
_symmetry.space_group_name_H-M   'P 1'
#
loop_
_entity.id
_entity.type
_entity.pdbx_description
1 polymer ?
#
loop_
_entity_poly.entity_id
_entity_poly.type
_entity_poly.pdbx_seq_one_letter_code
_entity_poly.pdbx_strand_id
1 'polypeptide(L)'
;WSNKFQFPDIISDQRRILRSKIVEKCSIRSNLLLLELEFLKILSRDLEANDDLGEWPSFSTIELLTRFAGYQENFVFDFETENQDFQMAIINESQKCLCNFVFQYENARDFCALFRFLCILSFSILVYFILL
;
A
#
# COMPACT_ATOMS: atom_id res chain seq x y z
N TRP A 1 18.51 -11.58 1.80
CA TRP A 1 18.41 -10.11 1.74
C TRP A 1 19.80 -9.54 1.42
N SER A 2 20.39 -9.87 0.27
CA SER A 2 21.83 -9.61 -0.01
C SER A 2 22.09 -9.09 -1.42
N ASN A 3 21.37 -8.07 -1.86
CA ASN A 3 21.79 -7.15 -2.92
C ASN A 3 21.02 -5.86 -2.68
N LYS A 4 21.71 -4.74 -2.44
CA LYS A 4 21.08 -3.42 -2.56
C LYS A 4 20.53 -3.36 -3.99
N PHE A 5 19.21 -3.43 -4.13
CA PHE A 5 18.56 -3.28 -5.43
C PHE A 5 18.67 -1.79 -5.77
N GLN A 6 19.74 -1.40 -6.46
CA GLN A 6 19.91 -0.05 -6.97
C GLN A 6 19.37 -0.01 -8.39
N PHE A 7 18.43 0.89 -8.62
CA PHE A 7 17.98 1.18 -9.96
C PHE A 7 18.94 2.17 -10.61
N PRO A 8 19.16 2.11 -11.94
CA PRO A 8 20.02 3.08 -12.61
C PRO A 8 19.45 4.50 -12.54
N ASP A 9 20.25 5.48 -12.10
CA ASP A 9 19.84 6.88 -11.94
C ASP A 9 19.34 7.50 -13.25
N ILE A 10 19.87 7.03 -14.39
CA ILE A 10 19.52 7.49 -15.75
C ILE A 10 18.04 7.28 -16.11
N ILE A 11 17.35 6.37 -15.39
CA ILE A 11 15.91 6.14 -15.57
C ILE A 11 15.06 6.60 -14.38
N SER A 12 15.61 7.44 -13.48
CA SER A 12 14.92 7.89 -12.26
C SER A 12 13.60 8.61 -12.57
N ASP A 13 13.58 9.53 -13.52
CA ASP A 13 12.37 10.25 -13.93
C ASP A 13 11.30 9.33 -14.52
N GLN A 14 11.69 8.37 -15.35
CA GLN A 14 10.78 7.38 -15.91
C GLN A 14 10.15 6.53 -14.81
N ARG A 15 10.92 6.15 -13.79
CA ARG A 15 10.40 5.42 -12.62
C ARG A 15 9.45 6.27 -11.79
N ARG A 16 9.75 7.57 -11.60
CA ARG A 16 8.84 8.53 -10.93
C ARG A 16 7.52 8.67 -11.67
N ILE A 17 7.55 8.83 -12.99
CA ILE A 17 6.35 8.91 -13.85
C ILE A 17 5.55 7.60 -13.78
N LEU A 18 6.23 6.46 -13.89
CA LEU A 18 5.60 5.15 -13.80
C LEU A 18 4.91 4.95 -12.45
N ARG A 19 5.59 5.30 -11.35
CA ARG A 19 5.05 5.28 -9.99
C ARG A 19 3.74 6.07 -9.90
N SER A 20 3.75 7.33 -10.33
CA SER A 20 2.57 8.19 -10.28
C SER A 20 1.40 7.58 -11.05
N LYS A 21 1.66 7.06 -12.25
CA LYS A 21 0.64 6.41 -13.09
C LYS A 21 0.09 5.13 -12.47
N ILE A 22 0.93 4.33 -11.83
CA ILE A 22 0.49 3.11 -11.14
C ILE A 22 -0.40 3.49 -9.97
N VAL A 23 0.01 4.44 -9.14
CA VAL A 23 -0.77 4.87 -7.96
C VAL A 23 -2.13 5.44 -8.36
N GLU A 24 -2.18 6.23 -9.43
CA GLU A 24 -3.43 6.80 -9.96
C GLU A 24 -4.38 5.72 -10.48
N LYS A 25 -3.85 4.65 -11.10
CA LYS A 25 -4.65 3.57 -11.71
C LYS A 25 -4.97 2.42 -10.77
N CYS A 26 -4.12 2.21 -9.76
CA CYS A 26 -4.23 1.10 -8.83
C CYS A 26 -5.56 1.20 -8.10
N SER A 27 -6.47 0.31 -8.45
CA SER A 27 -7.82 0.31 -7.93
C SER A 27 -8.33 -1.12 -7.85
N ILE A 28 -9.28 -1.35 -6.94
CA ILE A 28 -9.87 -2.67 -6.76
C ILE A 28 -10.57 -3.18 -8.04
N ARG A 29 -10.94 -2.30 -8.97
CA ARG A 29 -11.60 -2.67 -10.24
C ARG A 29 -10.61 -2.83 -11.39
N SER A 30 -9.31 -2.74 -11.11
CA SER A 30 -8.28 -2.91 -12.13
C SER A 30 -8.11 -4.38 -12.44
N ASN A 31 -8.36 -4.77 -13.70
CA ASN A 31 -8.02 -6.10 -14.21
C ASN A 31 -6.51 -6.39 -14.19
N LEU A 32 -5.69 -5.38 -13.90
CA LEU A 32 -4.24 -5.46 -13.79
C LEU A 32 -3.74 -5.28 -12.36
N LEU A 33 -4.63 -5.31 -11.36
CA LEU A 33 -4.30 -4.99 -9.96
C LEU A 33 -3.08 -5.76 -9.43
N LEU A 34 -3.02 -7.07 -9.68
CA LEU A 34 -1.89 -7.88 -9.21
C LEU A 34 -0.57 -7.42 -9.84
N LEU A 35 -0.57 -7.15 -11.15
CA LEU A 35 0.60 -6.65 -11.86
C LEU A 35 1.00 -5.25 -11.37
N GLU A 36 0.02 -4.38 -11.14
CA GLU A 36 0.23 -3.03 -10.59
C GLU A 36 0.89 -3.10 -9.20
N LEU A 37 0.45 -4.03 -8.34
CA LEU A 37 1.04 -4.29 -7.03
C LEU A 37 2.45 -4.86 -7.11
N GLU A 38 2.72 -5.75 -8.07
CA GLU A 38 4.07 -6.27 -8.29
C GLU A 38 5.06 -5.16 -8.69
N PHE A 39 4.64 -4.26 -9.58
CA PHE A 39 5.45 -3.09 -9.93
C PHE A 39 5.60 -2.13 -8.75
N LEU A 40 4.53 -1.89 -7.98
CA LEU A 40 4.57 -1.03 -6.81
C LEU A 40 5.50 -1.59 -5.72
N LYS A 41 5.55 -2.92 -5.53
CA LYS A 41 6.51 -3.60 -4.66
C LYS A 41 7.95 -3.36 -5.13
N ILE A 42 8.20 -3.37 -6.43
CA ILE A 42 9.53 -3.11 -6.98
C ILE A 42 9.92 -1.65 -6.74
N LEU A 43 9.03 -0.71 -7.05
CA LEU A 43 9.25 0.73 -6.87
C LEU A 43 9.33 1.17 -5.41
N SER A 44 8.65 0.48 -4.49
CA SER A 44 8.75 0.73 -3.04
C SER A 44 10.11 0.41 -2.44
N ARG A 45 11.05 -0.14 -3.23
CA ARG A 45 12.47 -0.34 -2.86
C ARG A 45 13.40 0.75 -3.38
N ASP A 46 12.88 1.67 -4.19
CA ASP A 46 13.65 2.72 -4.83
C ASP A 46 13.75 3.95 -3.92
N LEU A 47 14.91 4.16 -3.31
CA LEU A 47 15.14 5.26 -2.36
C LEU A 47 15.37 6.60 -3.07
N GLU A 48 15.87 6.61 -4.31
CA GLU A 48 16.31 7.82 -5.02
C GLU A 48 15.17 8.54 -5.78
N ALA A 49 13.99 7.93 -5.84
CA ALA A 49 12.81 8.54 -6.49
C ALA A 49 12.09 9.60 -5.63
N ASN A 50 12.68 10.05 -4.51
CA ASN A 50 11.95 10.75 -3.43
C ASN A 50 12.38 12.19 -3.12
N ASP A 51 13.46 12.71 -3.70
CA ASP A 51 14.05 13.94 -3.15
C ASP A 51 13.28 15.25 -3.49
N ASP A 52 12.42 15.30 -4.52
CA ASP A 52 11.95 16.61 -5.03
C ASP A 52 10.41 16.82 -5.14
N LEU A 53 9.55 15.82 -4.96
CA LEU A 53 8.12 15.93 -5.36
C LEU A 53 7.06 15.57 -4.31
N GLY A 54 7.44 15.40 -3.05
CA GLY A 54 6.52 15.13 -1.94
C GLY A 54 6.75 13.77 -1.29
N GLU A 55 6.27 13.63 -0.05
CA GLU A 55 6.47 12.46 0.79
C GLU A 55 5.78 11.23 0.18
N TRP A 56 6.55 10.44 -0.55
CA TRP A 56 6.19 9.09 -0.98
C TRP A 56 6.53 8.12 0.16
N PRO A 57 5.66 7.14 0.48
CA PRO A 57 4.30 6.96 -0.02
C PRO A 57 3.29 7.96 0.58
N SER A 58 2.25 8.32 -0.16
CA SER A 58 1.17 9.16 0.39
C SER A 58 0.26 8.39 1.36
N PHE A 59 -0.48 9.11 2.21
CA PHE A 59 -1.50 8.50 3.08
C PHE A 59 -2.50 7.65 2.29
N SER A 60 -3.00 8.17 1.16
CA SER A 60 -3.94 7.45 0.29
C SER A 60 -3.36 6.14 -0.27
N THR A 61 -2.06 6.11 -0.58
CA THR A 61 -1.37 4.90 -1.03
C THR A 61 -1.32 3.86 0.08
N ILE A 62 -0.96 4.28 1.31
CA ILE A 62 -0.93 3.38 2.47
C ILE A 62 -2.32 2.87 2.83
N GLU A 63 -3.34 3.73 2.79
CA GLU A 63 -4.73 3.34 3.02
C GLU A 63 -5.20 2.28 2.02
N LEU A 64 -4.97 2.52 0.72
CA LEU A 64 -5.34 1.60 -0.35
C LEU A 64 -4.67 0.24 -0.17
N LEU A 65 -3.37 0.22 0.13
CA LEU A 65 -2.64 -1.02 0.37
C LEU A 65 -3.10 -1.75 1.64
N THR A 66 -3.47 -1.00 2.68
CA THR A 66 -4.02 -1.57 3.93
C THR A 66 -5.36 -2.24 3.68
N ARG A 67 -6.19 -1.68 2.79
CA ARG A 67 -7.42 -2.31 2.30
C ARG A 67 -7.13 -3.62 1.58
N PHE A 68 -6.27 -3.58 0.56
CA PHE A 68 -5.93 -4.76 -0.24
C PHE A 68 -5.23 -5.87 0.56
N ALA A 69 -4.47 -5.50 1.59
CA ALA A 69 -3.81 -6.43 2.51
C ALA A 69 -4.76 -7.12 3.50
N GLY A 70 -6.05 -6.76 3.49
CA GLY A 70 -7.08 -7.37 4.35
C GLY A 70 -7.04 -6.89 5.80
N TYR A 71 -6.47 -5.70 6.07
CA TYR A 71 -6.40 -5.15 7.42
C TYR A 71 -7.57 -4.21 7.77
N GLN A 72 -8.40 -3.83 6.80
CA GLN A 72 -9.64 -3.09 7.09
C GLN A 72 -10.81 -4.05 7.26
N GLU A 73 -11.49 -3.95 8.41
CA GLU A 73 -12.73 -4.65 8.67
C GLU A 73 -13.77 -4.29 7.60
N ASN A 74 -14.43 -5.29 7.02
CA ASN A 74 -15.45 -5.19 5.96
C ASN A 74 -14.93 -4.93 4.53
N PHE A 75 -13.63 -4.99 4.27
CA PHE A 75 -13.13 -4.96 2.90
C PHE A 75 -13.36 -6.32 2.22
N VAL A 76 -14.33 -6.37 1.31
CA VAL A 76 -14.60 -7.52 0.46
C VAL A 76 -14.21 -7.15 -0.96
N PHE A 77 -13.44 -8.02 -1.60
CA PHE A 77 -13.20 -7.91 -3.02
C PHE A 77 -14.51 -8.18 -3.77
N ASP A 78 -15.08 -7.16 -4.39
CA ASP A 78 -16.29 -7.24 -5.23
C ASP A 78 -15.97 -7.83 -6.62
N PHE A 79 -15.14 -8.87 -6.65
CA PHE A 79 -14.88 -9.64 -7.86
C PHE A 79 -15.88 -10.78 -7.88
N GLU A 80 -17.02 -10.59 -8.55
CA GLU A 80 -18.11 -11.58 -8.64
C GLU A 80 -17.68 -12.96 -9.21
N THR A 81 -16.42 -13.14 -9.65
CA THR A 81 -15.95 -14.36 -10.33
C THR A 81 -14.48 -14.75 -10.11
N GLU A 82 -13.70 -14.08 -9.27
CA GLU A 82 -12.25 -14.39 -9.19
C GLU A 82 -11.89 -15.43 -8.13
N ASN A 83 -11.07 -16.39 -8.57
CA ASN A 83 -10.51 -17.50 -7.79
C ASN A 83 -9.91 -16.98 -6.47
N GLN A 84 -10.21 -17.66 -5.35
CA GLN A 84 -9.64 -17.42 -4.03
C GLN A 84 -8.10 -17.27 -4.06
N ASP A 85 -7.42 -18.01 -4.94
CA ASP A 85 -5.97 -17.90 -5.16
C ASP A 85 -5.53 -16.50 -5.59
N PHE A 86 -6.31 -15.84 -6.44
CA PHE A 86 -6.02 -14.49 -6.93
C PHE A 86 -6.19 -13.44 -5.84
N GLN A 87 -7.25 -13.56 -5.03
CA GLN A 87 -7.45 -12.69 -3.87
C GLN A 87 -6.28 -12.83 -2.87
N MET A 88 -5.83 -14.05 -2.61
CA MET A 88 -4.67 -14.30 -1.77
C MET A 88 -3.37 -13.74 -2.37
N ALA A 89 -3.20 -13.77 -3.70
CA ALA A 89 -2.06 -13.15 -4.38
C ALA A 89 -2.05 -11.63 -4.18
N ILE A 90 -3.20 -10.96 -4.33
CA ILE A 90 -3.35 -9.52 -4.09
C ILE A 90 -3.00 -9.17 -2.64
N ILE A 91 -3.55 -9.92 -1.68
CA ILE A 91 -3.28 -9.71 -0.24
C ILE A 91 -1.78 -9.81 0.02
N ASN A 92 -1.15 -10.90 -0.44
CA ASN A 92 0.26 -11.15 -0.24
C ASN A 92 1.15 -10.06 -0.87
N GLU A 93 0.84 -9.61 -2.08
CA GLU A 93 1.61 -8.57 -2.75
C GLU A 93 1.42 -7.19 -2.10
N SER A 94 0.21 -6.90 -1.63
CA SER A 94 -0.08 -5.66 -0.88
C SER A 94 0.65 -5.62 0.46
N GLN A 95 0.69 -6.73 1.19
CA GLN A 95 1.48 -6.86 2.41
C GLN A 95 2.97 -6.66 2.17
N LYS A 96 3.52 -7.20 1.07
CA LYS A 96 4.93 -6.97 0.69
C LYS A 96 5.21 -5.49 0.39
N CYS A 97 4.29 -4.80 -0.29
CA CYS A 97 4.41 -3.36 -0.52
C CYS A 97 4.44 -2.58 0.80
N LEU A 98 3.47 -2.85 1.69
CA LEU A 98 3.41 -2.21 3.01
C LEU A 98 4.69 -2.44 3.82
N CYS A 99 5.21 -3.67 3.85
CA CYS A 99 6.46 -3.98 4.54
C CYS A 99 7.64 -3.16 3.99
N ASN A 100 7.77 -3.03 2.67
CA ASN A 100 8.82 -2.21 2.08
C ASN A 100 8.66 -0.73 2.48
N PHE A 101 7.42 -0.22 2.45
CA PHE A 101 7.13 1.17 2.79
C PHE A 101 7.40 1.48 4.25
N VAL A 102 6.84 0.70 5.17
CA VAL A 102 7.03 0.85 6.63
C VAL A 102 8.51 0.75 7.02
N PHE A 103 9.27 -0.11 6.33
CA PHE A 103 10.70 -0.24 6.58
C PHE A 103 11.48 1.01 6.12
N GLN A 104 11.18 1.53 4.93
CA GLN A 104 11.99 2.57 4.29
C GLN A 104 11.56 3.99 4.65
N TYR A 105 10.29 4.22 4.92
CA TYR A 105 9.71 5.56 4.97
C TYR A 105 9.09 5.85 6.33
N GLU A 106 9.42 7.01 6.89
CA GLU A 106 8.93 7.44 8.21
C GLU A 106 7.45 7.79 8.18
N ASN A 107 7.03 8.59 7.21
CA ASN A 107 5.63 8.92 6.99
C ASN A 107 4.73 7.67 6.85
N ALA A 108 5.21 6.58 6.23
CA ALA A 108 4.49 5.32 6.15
C ALA A 108 4.26 4.69 7.53
N ARG A 109 5.26 4.76 8.43
CA ARG A 109 5.12 4.31 9.83
C ARG A 109 4.10 5.17 10.56
N ASP A 110 4.15 6.47 10.38
CA ASP A 110 3.22 7.40 11.02
C ASP A 110 1.78 7.17 10.55
N PHE A 111 1.56 6.96 9.26
CA PHE A 111 0.24 6.62 8.72
C PHE A 111 -0.28 5.30 9.28
N CYS A 112 0.55 4.25 9.34
CA CYS A 112 0.15 2.98 9.94
C CYS A 112 -0.16 3.11 11.45
N ALA A 113 0.62 3.92 12.19
CA ALA A 113 0.37 4.19 13.60
C ALA A 113 -0.95 4.96 13.79
N LEU A 114 -1.23 5.93 12.92
CA LEU A 114 -2.49 6.68 12.91
C LEU A 114 -3.69 5.75 12.67
N PHE A 115 -3.60 4.82 11.72
CA PHE A 115 -4.65 3.82 11.50
C PHE A 115 -4.92 3.00 12.76
N ARG A 116 -3.86 2.48 13.40
CA ARG A 116 -4.00 1.73 14.66
C ARG A 116 -4.67 2.57 15.75
N PHE A 117 -4.28 3.84 15.89
CA PHE A 117 -4.87 4.75 16.87
C PHE A 117 -6.36 4.98 16.58
N LEU A 118 -6.74 5.25 15.33
CA LEU A 118 -8.13 5.48 14.93
C LEU A 118 -9.00 4.24 15.17
N CYS A 119 -8.50 3.03 14.91
CA CYS A 119 -9.21 1.79 15.22
C CYS A 119 -9.43 1.58 16.73
N ILE A 120 -8.42 1.88 17.56
CA ILE A 120 -8.58 1.78 19.01
C ILE A 120 -9.61 2.81 19.52
N LEU A 121 -9.56 4.03 18.98
CA LEU A 121 -10.50 5.09 19.34
C LEU A 121 -11.94 4.73 18.96
N SER A 122 -12.17 4.23 17.74
CA SER A 122 -13.51 3.84 17.27
C SER A 122 -14.08 2.68 18.10
N PHE A 123 -13.27 1.67 18.41
CA PHE A 123 -13.67 0.57 19.29
C PHE A 123 -14.02 1.07 20.70
N SER A 124 -13.20 1.98 21.25
CA SER A 124 -13.43 2.55 22.60
C SER A 124 -14.74 3.34 22.66
N ILE A 125 -15.06 4.11 21.62
CA ILE A 125 -16.33 4.83 21.50
C ILE A 125 -17.51 3.85 21.41
N LEU A 126 -17.39 2.80 20.58
CA LEU A 126 -18.43 1.78 20.44
C LEU A 126 -18.73 1.10 21.78
N VAL A 127 -17.69 0.68 22.52
CA VAL A 127 -17.85 0.06 23.84
C VAL A 127 -18.53 1.00 24.83
N TYR A 128 -18.18 2.29 24.83
CA TYR A 128 -18.84 3.28 25.68
C TYR A 128 -20.35 3.35 25.43
N PHE A 129 -20.77 3.35 24.15
CA PHE A 129 -22.21 3.39 23.80
C PHE A 129 -22.96 2.09 24.11
N ILE A 130 -22.30 0.94 24.10
CA ILE A 130 -22.94 -0.35 24.48
C ILE A 130 -23.14 -0.44 26.00
N LEU A 131 -22.26 0.17 26.79
CA LEU A 131 -22.30 0.13 28.24
C LEU A 131 -23.18 1.22 28.89
N LEU A 132 -23.68 2.18 28.10
CA LEU A 132 -24.58 3.25 28.53
C LEU A 132 -26.04 2.86 28.36
#